data_AF-A0A5B2W5H9-F1
#
_entry.id   AF-A0A5B2W5H9-F1
#
_cell.length_a   1.000
_cell.length_b   1.000
_cell.length_c   1.000
_cell.angle_alpha   90.00
_cell.angle_beta   90.00
_cell.angle_gamma   90.00
#
_symmetry.space_group_name_H-M   'P 1'
#
loop_
_entity.id
_entity.type
_entity.pdbx_description
1 polymer ?
#
loop_
_entity_poly.entity_id
_entity_poly.type
_entity_poly.pdbx_seq_one_letter_code
_entity_poly.pdbx_strand_id
1 'polypeptide(L)'
;GGAMVAIEASEAEVLADSPRLDIAAINGPHSVVVSGDEPEAVAYAEQWRARGRRVKRLSVGHAFHSARMEPMLADFKHTLAGATFTEPTLTLISNVTGRPAPPTEICTPDYWVTHVRSTVRFADGI
;
A
#
# COMPACT_ATOMS: atom_id res chain seq x y z
N GLY A 1 -0.82 -10.88 -14.58
CA GLY A 1 -0.81 -11.04 -13.11
C GLY A 1 -1.08 -9.70 -12.46
N GLY A 2 -0.65 -9.52 -11.22
CA GLY A 2 -0.53 -8.21 -10.60
C GLY A 2 0.94 -7.75 -10.59
N ALA A 3 1.18 -6.45 -10.53
CA ALA A 3 2.54 -5.91 -10.40
C ALA A 3 2.59 -4.72 -9.42
N MET A 4 3.80 -4.40 -9.00
CA MET A 4 4.12 -3.21 -8.22
C MET A 4 5.32 -2.50 -8.84
N VAL A 5 5.26 -1.17 -8.90
CA VAL A 5 6.32 -0.34 -9.48
C VAL A 5 6.63 0.82 -8.54
N ALA A 6 7.90 0.94 -8.16
CA ALA A 6 8.41 2.12 -7.48
C ALA A 6 8.72 3.22 -8.50
N ILE A 7 8.32 4.45 -8.19
CA ILE A 7 8.41 5.62 -9.06
C ILE A 7 9.01 6.78 -8.26
N GLU A 8 9.98 7.48 -8.86
CA GLU A 8 10.45 8.78 -8.38
C GLU A 8 9.42 9.87 -8.71
N ALA A 9 8.38 9.94 -7.88
CA ALA A 9 7.28 10.89 -7.98
C ALA A 9 6.69 11.15 -6.58
N SER A 10 6.00 12.28 -6.44
CA SER A 10 5.19 12.59 -5.26
C SER A 10 3.81 11.94 -5.33
N GLU A 11 3.16 11.81 -4.17
CA GLU A 11 1.75 11.37 -4.07
C GLU A 11 0.83 12.25 -4.93
N ALA A 12 1.01 13.57 -4.85
CA ALA A 12 0.19 14.53 -5.59
C ALA A 12 0.32 14.39 -7.12
N GLU A 13 1.52 14.17 -7.64
CA GLU A 13 1.71 13.95 -9.07
C GLU A 13 1.02 12.65 -9.54
N VAL A 14 1.09 11.57 -8.76
CA VAL A 14 0.42 10.30 -9.10
C VAL A 14 -1.10 10.44 -9.04
N LEU A 15 -1.65 11.11 -8.03
CA LEU A 15 -3.09 11.36 -7.92
C LEU A 15 -3.62 12.23 -9.08
N ALA A 16 -2.84 13.22 -9.52
CA ALA A 16 -3.21 14.07 -10.65
C ALA A 16 -3.30 13.31 -11.98
N ASP A 17 -2.50 12.24 -12.17
CA ASP A 17 -2.56 11.39 -13.35
C ASP A 17 -3.78 10.44 -13.35
N SER A 18 -4.42 10.23 -12.18
CA SER A 18 -5.57 9.31 -12.00
C SER A 18 -5.37 7.94 -12.67
N PRO A 19 -4.29 7.19 -12.34
CA PRO A 19 -4.01 5.91 -12.96
C PRO A 19 -5.07 4.87 -12.61
N ARG A 20 -5.21 3.84 -13.44
CA ARG A 20 -5.98 2.61 -13.12
C ARG A 20 -5.22 1.69 -12.15
N LEU A 21 -4.55 2.28 -11.17
CA LEU A 21 -3.68 1.64 -10.20
C LEU A 21 -3.94 2.26 -8.83
N ASP A 22 -3.74 1.50 -7.76
CA ASP A 22 -3.71 2.02 -6.40
C ASP A 22 -2.30 2.51 -6.05
N ILE A 23 -2.19 3.51 -5.18
CA ILE A 23 -0.93 3.84 -4.50
C ILE A 23 -0.75 2.84 -3.37
N ALA A 24 0.21 1.95 -3.49
CA ALA A 24 0.51 0.94 -2.48
C ALA A 24 1.31 1.51 -1.30
N ALA A 25 2.24 2.43 -1.55
CA ALA A 25 3.07 3.02 -0.52
C ALA A 25 3.56 4.43 -0.86
N ILE A 26 3.69 5.26 0.17
CA ILE A 26 4.34 6.57 0.14
C ILE A 26 5.55 6.48 1.08
N ASN A 27 6.73 6.30 0.50
CA ASN A 27 7.98 6.08 1.22
C ASN A 27 8.78 7.38 1.42
N GLY A 28 8.41 8.46 0.72
CA GLY A 28 8.98 9.79 0.88
C GLY A 28 8.38 10.79 -0.11
N PRO A 29 8.80 12.07 -0.05
CA PRO A 29 8.23 13.15 -0.87
C PRO A 29 8.28 12.90 -2.39
N HIS A 30 9.26 12.10 -2.84
CA HIS A 30 9.43 11.70 -4.25
C HIS A 30 9.67 10.19 -4.39
N SER A 31 9.06 9.38 -3.51
CA SER A 31 9.23 7.93 -3.51
C SER A 31 7.90 7.26 -3.23
N VAL A 32 7.23 6.82 -4.29
CA VAL A 32 5.92 6.17 -4.24
C VAL A 32 5.96 4.82 -4.92
N VAL A 33 5.08 3.92 -4.50
CA VAL A 33 4.86 2.62 -5.14
C VAL A 33 3.42 2.55 -5.60
N VAL A 34 3.21 2.25 -6.89
CA VAL A 34 1.89 1.94 -7.43
C VAL A 34 1.70 0.44 -7.58
N SER A 35 0.46 -0.02 -7.49
CA SER A 35 0.11 -1.43 -7.57
C SER A 35 -1.22 -1.66 -8.24
N GLY A 36 -1.32 -2.74 -9.02
CA GLY A 36 -2.55 -3.15 -9.68
C GLY A 36 -2.29 -4.16 -10.78
N ASP A 37 -3.12 -4.13 -11.82
CA ASP A 37 -2.96 -5.04 -12.95
C ASP A 37 -1.68 -4.77 -13.72
N GLU A 38 -0.99 -5.86 -14.05
CA GLU A 38 0.36 -5.81 -14.61
C GLU A 38 0.47 -4.99 -15.91
N PRO A 39 -0.44 -5.12 -16.90
CA PRO A 39 -0.37 -4.30 -18.10
C PRO A 39 -0.48 -2.79 -17.80
N GLU A 40 -1.35 -2.40 -16.87
CA GLU A 40 -1.53 -1.00 -16.46
C GLU A 40 -0.28 -0.48 -15.73
N ALA A 41 0.27 -1.29 -14.81
CA ALA A 41 1.47 -0.93 -14.07
C ALA A 41 2.69 -0.74 -14.99
N VAL A 42 2.84 -1.61 -16.00
CA VAL A 42 3.91 -1.50 -17.00
C VAL A 42 3.72 -0.25 -17.86
N ALA A 43 2.52 -0.03 -18.39
CA ALA A 43 2.23 1.15 -19.21
C ALA A 43 2.47 2.45 -18.44
N TYR A 44 2.02 2.53 -17.18
CA TYR A 44 2.23 3.69 -16.33
C TYR A 44 3.72 3.91 -16.00
N ALA A 45 4.47 2.83 -15.76
CA ALA A 45 5.92 2.91 -15.57
C ALA A 45 6.64 3.50 -16.79
N GLU A 46 6.25 3.11 -18.01
CA GLU A 46 6.83 3.66 -19.24
C GLU A 46 6.52 5.16 -19.41
N GLN A 47 5.32 5.62 -19.03
CA GLN A 47 4.99 7.05 -19.05
C GLN A 47 5.94 7.85 -18.15
N TRP A 48 6.21 7.36 -16.95
CA TRP A 48 7.15 8.00 -16.04
C TRP A 48 8.61 7.94 -16.51
N ARG A 49 9.03 6.84 -17.15
CA ARG A 49 10.34 6.77 -17.81
C ARG A 49 10.47 7.80 -18.94
N ALA A 50 9.43 7.94 -19.76
CA ALA A 50 9.41 8.93 -20.85
C ALA A 50 9.48 10.38 -20.33
N ARG A 51 9.00 10.63 -19.10
CA ARG A 51 9.17 11.90 -18.37
C ARG A 51 10.55 12.06 -17.71
N GLY A 52 11.47 11.12 -17.91
CA GLY A 52 12.82 11.15 -17.34
C GLY A 52 12.91 10.79 -15.85
N ARG A 53 11.86 10.21 -15.26
CA ARG A 53 11.87 9.78 -13.85
C ARG A 53 12.46 8.38 -13.70
N ARG A 54 13.11 8.11 -12.56
CA ARG A 54 13.51 6.74 -12.20
C ARG A 54 12.28 5.91 -11.88
N VAL A 55 12.20 4.71 -12.43
CA VAL A 55 11.20 3.70 -12.06
C VAL A 55 11.83 2.32 -11.91
N LYS A 56 11.25 1.49 -11.06
CA LYS A 56 11.71 0.11 -10.82
C LYS A 56 10.52 -0.81 -10.56
N ARG A 57 10.37 -1.84 -11.40
CA ARG A 57 9.43 -2.94 -11.12
C ARG A 57 9.94 -3.74 -9.91
N LEU A 58 9.06 -4.01 -8.95
CA LEU A 58 9.40 -4.79 -7.77
C LEU A 58 9.34 -6.29 -8.09
N SER A 59 10.27 -7.07 -7.52
CA SER A 59 10.33 -8.52 -7.69
C SER A 59 9.40 -9.22 -6.70
N VAL A 60 8.09 -9.05 -6.91
CA VAL A 60 7.02 -9.60 -6.06
C VAL A 60 6.00 -10.34 -6.91
N GLY A 61 5.32 -11.33 -6.32
CA GLY A 61 4.35 -12.18 -7.03
C GLY A 61 2.95 -11.58 -7.16
N HIS A 62 2.62 -10.52 -6.42
CA HIS A 62 1.27 -9.97 -6.31
C HIS A 62 1.28 -8.43 -6.31
N ALA A 63 0.09 -7.87 -6.52
CA ALA A 63 -0.19 -6.44 -6.41
C ALA A 63 -0.71 -6.12 -4.99
N PHE A 64 0.18 -6.02 -4.01
CA PHE A 64 -0.19 -5.73 -2.61
C PHE A 64 -0.70 -4.28 -2.45
N HIS A 65 -1.53 -4.03 -1.43
CA HIS A 65 -2.11 -2.71 -1.17
C HIS A 65 -2.89 -2.15 -2.37
N SER A 66 -3.62 -3.03 -3.06
CA SER A 66 -4.46 -2.68 -4.21
C SER A 66 -5.79 -3.43 -4.19
N ALA A 67 -6.71 -3.06 -5.11
CA ALA A 67 -7.97 -3.76 -5.33
C ALA A 67 -7.80 -5.26 -5.59
N ARG A 68 -6.63 -5.69 -6.08
CA ARG A 68 -6.31 -7.10 -6.31
C ARG A 68 -6.26 -7.93 -5.03
N MET A 69 -6.25 -7.30 -3.85
CA MET A 69 -6.33 -7.98 -2.56
C MET A 69 -7.74 -8.23 -2.08
N GLU A 70 -8.76 -7.57 -2.63
CA GLU A 70 -10.15 -7.71 -2.21
C GLU A 70 -10.66 -9.16 -2.17
N PRO A 71 -10.36 -10.04 -3.14
CA PRO A 71 -10.87 -11.41 -3.12
C PRO A 71 -10.47 -12.23 -1.89
N MET A 72 -9.33 -11.93 -1.25
CA MET A 72 -8.85 -12.70 -0.10
C MET A 72 -9.21 -12.08 1.26
N LEU A 73 -9.75 -10.86 1.30
CA LEU A 73 -9.94 -10.11 2.55
C LEU A 73 -10.95 -10.78 3.51
N ALA A 74 -11.98 -11.44 2.97
CA ALA A 74 -12.98 -12.14 3.78
C ALA A 74 -12.37 -13.34 4.52
N ASP A 75 -11.62 -14.19 3.81
CA ASP A 75 -10.95 -15.36 4.38
C ASP A 75 -9.84 -14.94 5.35
N PHE A 76 -9.13 -13.85 5.04
CA PHE A 76 -8.14 -13.27 5.92
C PHE A 76 -8.76 -12.77 7.23
N LYS A 77 -9.90 -12.05 7.15
CA LYS A 77 -10.65 -11.61 8.33
C LYS A 77 -11.10 -12.79 9.20
N HIS A 78 -11.61 -13.85 8.57
CA HIS A 78 -12.03 -15.06 9.28
C HIS A 78 -10.86 -15.70 10.03
N THR A 79 -9.69 -15.77 9.39
CA THR A 79 -8.47 -16.30 10.03
C THR A 79 -8.06 -15.44 11.23
N LEU A 80 -8.07 -14.11 11.08
CA LEU A 80 -7.72 -13.18 12.14
C LEU A 80 -8.70 -13.22 13.33
N ALA A 81 -9.96 -13.59 13.11
CA ALA A 81 -10.94 -13.74 14.19
C ALA A 81 -10.57 -14.86 15.18
N GLY A 82 -9.71 -15.81 14.78
CA GLY A 82 -9.16 -16.83 15.67
C GLY A 82 -7.89 -16.41 16.41
N ALA A 83 -7.33 -15.23 16.15
CA ALA A 83 -6.13 -14.73 16.80
C ALA A 83 -6.46 -13.99 18.10
N THR A 84 -5.54 -14.06 19.08
CA THR A 84 -5.59 -13.21 20.27
C THR A 84 -4.78 -11.94 20.02
N PHE A 85 -5.41 -10.78 20.18
CA PHE A 85 -4.75 -9.48 20.10
C PHE A 85 -4.50 -8.93 21.50
N THR A 86 -3.26 -8.55 21.77
CA THR A 86 -2.86 -7.95 23.05
C THR A 86 -2.40 -6.52 22.81
N GLU A 87 -2.71 -5.64 23.76
CA GLU A 87 -2.26 -4.26 23.73
C GLU A 87 -0.72 -4.19 23.67
N PRO A 88 -0.14 -3.40 22.74
CA PRO A 88 1.30 -3.24 22.66
C PRO A 88 1.84 -2.43 23.86
N THR A 89 3.00 -2.83 24.37
CA THR A 89 3.68 -2.11 25.47
C THR A 89 4.52 -0.92 25.00
N LEU A 90 4.69 -0.78 23.68
CA LEU A 90 5.37 0.33 23.03
C LEU A 90 4.43 1.01 22.05
N THR A 91 4.67 2.30 21.78
CA THR A 91 3.93 3.03 20.76
C THR A 91 4.11 2.37 19.40
N LEU A 92 3.01 1.98 18.77
CA LEU A 92 2.96 1.50 17.40
C LEU A 92 2.49 2.63 16.49
N ILE A 93 3.27 2.96 15.46
CA ILE A 93 2.85 3.90 14.41
C ILE A 93 2.10 3.10 13.34
N SER A 94 0.88 3.53 13.02
CA SER A 94 0.07 2.88 11.99
C SER A 94 0.59 3.23 10.60
N ASN A 95 0.78 2.21 9.76
CA ASN A 95 1.06 2.39 8.34
C ASN A 95 -0.16 2.88 7.54
N VAL A 96 -1.38 2.80 8.09
CA VAL A 96 -2.58 3.32 7.41
C VAL A 96 -2.66 4.84 7.59
N THR A 97 -2.31 5.35 8.77
CA THR A 97 -2.53 6.76 9.13
C THR A 97 -1.26 7.59 9.30
N GLY A 98 -0.08 6.95 9.39
CA GLY A 98 1.19 7.59 9.72
C GLY A 98 1.28 8.08 11.17
N ARG A 99 0.37 7.67 12.05
CA ARG A 99 0.24 8.23 13.41
C ARG A 99 0.24 7.13 14.48
N PRO A 100 0.49 7.47 15.77
CA PRO A 100 0.31 6.52 16.87
C PRO A 100 -1.07 5.86 16.81
N ALA A 101 -1.07 4.53 16.82
CA ALA A 101 -2.26 3.73 16.65
C ALA A 101 -2.82 3.31 18.02
N PRO A 102 -4.07 3.64 18.36
CA PRO A 102 -4.66 3.25 19.63
C PRO A 102 -4.88 1.72 19.67
N PRO A 103 -4.67 1.06 20.82
CA PRO A 103 -4.92 -0.38 20.96
C PRO A 103 -6.34 -0.79 20.54
N THR A 104 -7.33 0.06 20.81
CA THR A 104 -8.73 -0.16 20.42
C THR A 104 -8.95 -0.29 18.91
N GLU A 105 -8.02 0.21 18.09
CA GLU A 105 -8.05 0.09 16.63
C GLU A 105 -7.25 -1.15 16.18
N ILE A 106 -5.99 -1.24 16.58
CA ILE A 106 -5.05 -2.26 16.06
C ILE A 106 -5.25 -3.66 16.66
N CYS A 107 -5.90 -3.76 17.83
CA CYS A 107 -6.25 -5.03 18.44
C CYS A 107 -7.57 -5.59 17.90
N THR A 108 -7.88 -5.31 16.62
CA THR A 108 -9.09 -5.79 15.94
C THR A 108 -8.72 -6.39 14.57
N PRO A 109 -9.39 -7.45 14.10
CA PRO A 109 -9.21 -7.96 12.74
C PRO A 109 -9.42 -6.90 11.64
N ASP A 110 -10.34 -5.96 11.87
CA ASP A 110 -10.74 -4.93 10.89
C ASP A 110 -9.59 -3.99 10.52
N TYR A 111 -8.74 -3.63 11.49
CA TYR A 111 -7.56 -2.83 11.21
C TYR A 111 -6.61 -3.54 10.24
N TRP A 112 -6.37 -4.84 10.43
CA TRP A 112 -5.43 -5.59 9.60
C TRP A 112 -5.98 -5.86 8.19
N VAL A 113 -7.29 -6.07 8.06
CA VAL A 113 -7.96 -6.12 6.75
C VAL A 113 -7.83 -4.78 6.03
N THR A 114 -8.09 -3.68 6.74
CA THR A 114 -7.93 -2.32 6.22
C THR A 114 -6.48 -2.07 5.77
N HIS A 115 -5.51 -2.50 6.57
CA HIS A 115 -4.08 -2.33 6.28
C HIS A 115 -3.66 -3.04 4.99
N VAL A 116 -4.17 -4.25 4.71
CA VAL A 116 -3.88 -4.98 3.46
C VAL A 116 -4.36 -4.22 2.22
N ARG A 117 -5.48 -3.50 2.30
CA ARG A 117 -6.08 -2.79 1.16
C ARG A 117 -5.61 -1.34 1.01
N SER A 118 -5.18 -0.72 2.11
CA SER A 118 -4.84 0.70 2.18
C SER A 118 -3.40 0.99 1.77
N THR A 119 -3.16 2.22 1.31
CA THR A 119 -1.82 2.76 1.10
C THR A 119 -1.00 2.76 2.39
N VAL A 120 0.26 2.32 2.31
CA VAL A 120 1.24 2.43 3.40
C VAL A 120 1.80 3.86 3.44
N ARG A 121 1.43 4.65 4.45
CA ARG A 121 1.90 6.02 4.69
C ARG A 121 3.19 6.04 5.52
N PHE A 122 4.23 5.36 5.04
CA PHE A 122 5.50 5.22 5.76
C PHE A 122 6.17 6.58 6.03
N ALA A 123 6.20 7.46 5.02
CA ALA A 123 6.82 8.79 5.14
C ALA A 123 6.19 9.66 6.22
N ASP A 124 4.90 9.47 6.49
CA ASP A 124 4.16 10.25 7.50
C ASP A 124 4.46 9.78 8.93
N GLY A 125 4.97 8.56 9.08
CA GLY A 125 5.25 7.92 10.37
C GLY A 125 6.71 7.98 10.83
N ILE A 126 7.59 8.63 10.07
CA ILE A 126 9.04 8.76 10.35
C ILE A 126 9.47 10.20 10.63
#